data_AF-A0AAD2PUL3-F1
#
_entry.id   AF-A0AAD2PUL3-F1
#
_cell.length_a   1.000
_cell.length_b   1.000
_cell.length_c   1.000
_cell.angle_alpha   90.00
_cell.angle_beta   90.00
_cell.angle_gamma   90.00
#
_symmetry.space_group_name_H-M   'P 1'
#
loop_
_entity.id
_entity.type
_entity.pdbx_description
1 polymer ?
#
loop_
_entity_poly.entity_id
_entity_poly.type
_entity_poly.pdbx_seq_one_letter_code
_entity_poly.pdbx_strand_id
1 'polypeptide(L)'
;MGKFRFYDRNKQAEGKAISGIIASQVRKFDHWIDNWFDSHDPSNRPPPPTEEEARRLEDEQITILVQEFDTLIVDLTRIKSQWPWRRRRLLEALEWRRGALYQRCWKNANVLQEAAISSMEYCEQTFNDFRRGLNDLINAGTNLSELNTVFNNLVSVCNHHIDDTFPGGRKALENYYEDMPNDIMSYRQFFELVEKCKEEYREKYKENLRKARFNQMQIDDDTPLNCLKSSFAKVLDAQQHDPELFRKYCQGKPILLSS
;
A
#
# COMPACT_ATOMS: atom_id res chain seq x y z
N MET A 1 -13.13 -53.09 60.75
CA MET A 1 -13.38 -51.64 60.88
C MET A 1 -13.04 -50.95 59.56
N GLY A 2 -14.05 -50.54 58.80
CA GLY A 2 -13.83 -49.83 57.53
C GLY A 2 -13.41 -48.38 57.78
N LYS A 3 -12.30 -47.94 57.18
CA LYS A 3 -11.91 -46.52 57.15
C LYS A 3 -12.89 -45.77 56.24
N PHE A 4 -13.89 -45.12 56.81
CA PHE A 4 -14.68 -44.12 56.09
C PHE A 4 -13.79 -42.92 55.79
N ARG A 5 -13.39 -42.75 54.52
CA ARG A 5 -12.82 -41.49 54.05
C ARG A 5 -13.98 -40.49 53.98
N PHE A 6 -14.06 -39.58 54.95
CA PHE A 6 -14.95 -38.44 54.85
C PHE A 6 -14.46 -37.54 53.71
N TYR A 7 -15.25 -37.48 52.64
CA TYR A 7 -15.01 -36.57 51.51
C TYR A 7 -15.57 -35.20 51.85
N ASP A 8 -14.70 -34.21 52.03
CA ASP A 8 -15.10 -32.81 52.14
C ASP A 8 -15.50 -32.29 50.76
N ARG A 9 -16.82 -32.31 50.48
CA ARG A 9 -17.40 -31.84 49.22
C ARG A 9 -17.10 -30.37 48.94
N ASN A 10 -17.02 -29.54 49.98
CA ASN A 10 -16.73 -28.11 49.84
C ASN A 10 -15.26 -27.89 49.45
N LYS A 11 -14.34 -28.61 50.09
CA LYS A 11 -12.93 -28.61 49.70
C LYS A 11 -12.71 -29.08 48.25
N GLN A 12 -13.51 -30.05 47.79
CA GLN A 12 -13.48 -30.49 46.39
C GLN A 12 -14.06 -29.43 45.44
N ALA A 13 -15.14 -28.75 45.81
CA ALA A 13 -15.72 -27.66 45.04
C ALA A 13 -14.75 -26.50 44.87
N GLU A 14 -14.08 -26.06 45.94
CA GLU A 14 -13.03 -25.03 45.86
C GLU A 14 -11.85 -25.50 45.00
N GLY A 15 -11.48 -26.79 45.09
CA GLY A 15 -10.42 -27.37 44.25
C GLY A 15 -10.74 -27.30 42.75
N LYS A 16 -12.01 -27.51 42.39
CA LYS A 16 -12.51 -27.31 41.02
C LYS A 16 -12.52 -25.83 40.64
N ALA A 17 -12.93 -24.94 41.55
CA ALA A 17 -12.95 -23.50 41.31
C ALA A 17 -11.55 -22.96 40.98
N ILE A 18 -10.50 -23.29 41.75
CA ILE A 18 -9.12 -22.89 41.43
C ILE A 18 -8.69 -23.40 40.06
N SER A 19 -9.04 -24.65 39.74
CA SER A 19 -8.66 -25.23 38.45
C SER A 19 -9.36 -24.51 37.28
N GLY A 20 -10.60 -24.06 37.50
CA GLY A 20 -11.34 -23.17 36.59
C GLY A 20 -10.68 -21.80 36.42
N ILE A 21 -10.20 -21.19 37.51
CA ILE A 21 -9.48 -19.91 37.48
C ILE A 21 -8.18 -20.06 36.66
N ILE A 22 -7.38 -21.11 36.91
CA ILE A 22 -6.16 -21.38 36.12
C ILE A 22 -6.49 -21.46 34.63
N ALA A 23 -7.47 -22.27 34.24
CA ALA A 23 -7.88 -22.41 32.85
C ALA A 23 -8.43 -21.11 32.25
N SER A 24 -9.05 -20.25 33.06
CA SER A 24 -9.50 -18.92 32.62
C SER A 24 -8.33 -17.99 32.37
N GLN A 25 -7.34 -17.93 33.26
CA GLN A 25 -6.17 -17.06 33.13
C GLN A 25 -5.31 -17.46 31.93
N VAL A 26 -5.13 -18.77 31.71
CA VAL A 26 -4.47 -19.29 30.51
C VAL A 26 -5.20 -18.87 29.23
N ARG A 27 -6.54 -18.99 29.18
CA ARG A 27 -7.33 -18.55 28.02
C ARG A 27 -7.26 -17.03 27.79
N LYS A 28 -7.20 -16.23 28.86
CA LYS A 28 -7.00 -14.78 28.74
C LYS A 28 -5.65 -14.46 28.08
N PHE A 29 -4.59 -15.19 28.41
CA PHE A 29 -3.28 -15.03 27.76
C PHE A 29 -3.35 -15.36 26.27
N ASP A 30 -3.91 -16.53 25.92
CA ASP A 30 -4.06 -16.98 24.53
C ASP A 30 -4.88 -15.95 23.72
N HIS A 31 -6.00 -15.46 24.29
CA HIS A 31 -6.85 -14.46 23.66
C HIS A 31 -6.16 -13.09 23.51
N TRP A 32 -5.33 -12.69 24.49
CA TRP A 32 -4.55 -11.47 24.41
C TRP A 32 -3.53 -11.52 23.26
N ILE A 33 -2.85 -12.66 23.07
CA ILE A 33 -1.96 -12.88 21.91
C ILE A 33 -2.75 -12.78 20.61
N ASP A 34 -3.89 -13.47 20.51
CA ASP A 34 -4.69 -13.49 19.29
C ASP A 34 -5.17 -12.09 18.89
N ASN A 35 -5.55 -11.28 19.87
CA ASN A 35 -6.06 -9.94 19.63
C ASN A 35 -4.97 -8.87 19.54
N TRP A 36 -3.69 -9.19 19.74
CA TRP A 36 -2.63 -8.18 19.82
C TRP A 36 -2.55 -7.29 18.55
N PHE A 37 -2.85 -7.86 17.37
CA PHE A 37 -2.92 -7.09 16.12
C PHE A 37 -4.28 -6.43 15.89
N ASP A 38 -5.36 -7.10 16.30
CA ASP A 38 -6.73 -6.65 16.02
C ASP A 38 -7.19 -5.55 16.99
N SER A 39 -6.52 -5.41 18.14
CA SER A 39 -6.76 -4.33 19.10
C SER A 39 -6.19 -2.98 18.65
N HIS A 40 -5.39 -2.95 17.59
CA HIS A 40 -4.79 -1.74 17.05
C HIS A 40 -5.54 -1.31 15.78
N ASP A 41 -5.91 -0.03 15.72
CA ASP A 41 -6.46 0.60 14.52
C ASP A 41 -5.60 0.23 13.30
N PRO A 42 -6.17 -0.31 12.20
CA PRO A 42 -5.44 -0.65 10.98
C PRO A 42 -4.51 0.47 10.48
N SER A 43 -4.90 1.74 10.62
CA SER A 43 -4.07 2.90 10.25
C SER A 43 -2.93 3.22 11.23
N ASN A 44 -2.91 2.60 12.40
CA ASN A 44 -1.93 2.81 13.47
C ASN A 44 -1.38 1.48 14.02
N ARG A 45 -1.39 0.42 13.20
CA ARG A 45 -0.82 -0.87 13.60
C ARG A 45 0.67 -0.68 13.86
N PRO A 46 1.15 -0.91 15.10
CA PRO A 46 2.57 -0.88 15.35
C PRO A 46 3.23 -2.01 14.54
N PRO A 47 4.50 -1.83 14.13
CA PRO A 47 5.26 -2.93 13.56
C PRO A 47 5.27 -4.11 14.54
N PRO A 48 5.33 -5.36 14.04
CA PRO A 48 5.52 -6.56 14.83
C PRO A 48 6.65 -6.33 15.85
N PRO A 49 6.45 -6.65 17.14
CA PRO A 49 7.50 -6.50 18.14
C PRO A 49 8.67 -7.43 17.80
N THR A 50 9.88 -6.97 18.12
CA THR A 50 11.08 -7.82 18.09
C THR A 50 10.94 -9.00 19.07
N GLU A 51 11.82 -10.00 18.97
CA GLU A 51 11.77 -11.15 19.88
C GLU A 51 11.94 -10.72 21.35
N GLU A 52 12.87 -9.79 21.62
CA GLU A 52 13.09 -9.24 22.95
C GLU A 52 11.89 -8.43 23.47
N GLU A 53 11.27 -7.60 22.62
CA GLU A 53 10.07 -6.83 22.99
C GLU A 53 8.87 -7.74 23.25
N ALA A 54 8.68 -8.75 22.41
CA ALA A 54 7.62 -9.74 22.58
C ALA A 54 7.77 -10.47 23.91
N ARG A 55 8.99 -10.90 24.26
CA ARG A 55 9.27 -11.52 25.57
C ARG A 55 8.94 -10.57 26.73
N ARG A 56 9.31 -9.29 26.64
CA ARG A 56 9.00 -8.30 27.68
C ARG A 56 7.49 -8.13 27.87
N LEU A 57 6.75 -7.99 26.78
CA LEU A 57 5.29 -7.85 26.80
C LEU A 57 4.61 -9.10 27.38
N GLU A 58 5.09 -10.29 27.01
CA GLU A 58 4.61 -11.55 27.58
C GLU A 58 4.90 -11.62 29.09
N ASP A 59 6.08 -11.20 29.55
CA ASP A 59 6.44 -11.20 30.97
C ASP A 59 5.58 -10.24 31.80
N GLU A 60 5.29 -9.05 31.26
CA GLU A 60 4.33 -8.10 31.85
C GLU A 60 2.94 -8.73 31.97
N GLN A 61 2.45 -9.35 30.90
CA GLN A 61 1.13 -9.97 30.88
C GLN A 61 1.04 -11.19 31.81
N ILE A 62 2.06 -12.04 31.86
CA ILE A 62 2.16 -13.16 32.81
C ILE A 62 2.08 -12.64 34.25
N THR A 63 2.79 -11.55 34.55
CA THR A 63 2.76 -10.91 35.87
C THR A 63 1.35 -10.46 36.24
N ILE A 64 0.64 -9.81 35.32
CA ILE A 64 -0.75 -9.36 35.51
C ILE A 64 -1.67 -10.56 35.80
N LEU A 65 -1.64 -11.60 34.98
CA LEU A 65 -2.54 -12.76 35.12
C LEU A 65 -2.28 -13.56 36.41
N VAL A 66 -1.03 -13.59 36.87
CA VAL A 66 -0.66 -14.21 38.15
C VAL A 66 -1.15 -13.37 39.34
N GLN A 67 -1.06 -12.04 39.26
CA GLN A 67 -1.63 -11.14 40.28
C GLN A 67 -3.16 -11.24 40.33
N GLU A 68 -3.82 -11.32 39.18
CA GLU A 68 -5.27 -11.56 39.10
C GLU A 68 -5.63 -12.92 39.73
N PHE A 69 -4.87 -13.98 39.43
CA PHE A 69 -5.05 -15.27 40.05
C PHE A 69 -4.95 -15.19 41.57
N ASP A 70 -3.90 -14.57 42.09
CA ASP A 70 -3.67 -14.42 43.53
C ASP A 70 -4.83 -13.68 44.21
N THR A 71 -5.45 -12.72 43.52
CA THR A 71 -6.64 -12.00 43.99
C THR A 71 -7.89 -12.89 44.01
N LEU A 72 -8.12 -13.66 42.95
CA LEU A 72 -9.33 -14.48 42.77
C LEU A 72 -9.40 -15.69 43.71
N ILE A 73 -8.25 -16.17 44.21
CA ILE A 73 -8.22 -17.36 45.08
C ILE A 73 -8.39 -17.03 46.57
N VAL A 74 -8.34 -15.75 46.98
CA VAL A 74 -8.36 -15.35 48.40
C VAL A 74 -9.57 -15.92 49.15
N ASP A 75 -10.72 -16.00 48.48
CA ASP A 75 -11.97 -16.49 49.07
C ASP A 75 -12.02 -18.03 49.22
N LEU A 76 -11.08 -18.77 48.61
CA LEU A 76 -11.05 -20.24 48.57
C LEU A 76 -10.19 -20.82 49.71
N THR A 77 -10.61 -20.51 50.94
CA THR A 77 -9.81 -20.69 52.15
C THR A 77 -9.60 -22.14 52.58
N ARG A 78 -10.50 -23.09 52.24
CA ARG A 78 -10.40 -24.50 52.67
C ARG A 78 -9.28 -25.27 51.97
N ILE A 79 -8.75 -24.69 50.90
CA ILE A 79 -7.61 -25.22 50.14
C ILE A 79 -6.40 -24.29 50.15
N LYS A 80 -6.31 -23.37 51.12
CA LYS A 80 -5.20 -22.40 51.26
C LYS A 80 -3.81 -23.03 51.20
N SER A 81 -3.63 -24.21 51.79
CA SER A 81 -2.35 -24.95 51.74
C SER A 81 -1.93 -25.40 50.33
N GLN A 82 -2.87 -25.45 49.37
CA GLN A 82 -2.60 -25.80 47.98
C GLN A 82 -2.32 -24.60 47.09
N TRP A 83 -2.59 -23.37 47.54
CA TRP A 83 -2.45 -22.16 46.72
C TRP A 83 -1.05 -22.00 46.10
N PRO A 84 0.07 -22.20 46.81
CA PRO A 84 1.40 -22.04 46.22
C PRO A 84 1.65 -23.01 45.05
N TRP A 85 1.24 -24.26 45.20
CA TRP A 85 1.37 -25.26 44.13
C TRP A 85 0.46 -24.95 42.94
N ARG A 86 -0.76 -24.46 43.19
CA ARG A 86 -1.69 -24.04 42.14
C ARG A 86 -1.19 -22.82 41.36
N ARG A 87 -0.62 -21.84 42.06
CA ARG A 87 0.07 -20.68 41.47
C ARG A 87 1.24 -21.11 40.60
N ARG A 88 2.08 -22.04 41.08
CA ARG A 88 3.18 -22.62 40.29
C ARG A 88 2.66 -23.27 39.00
N ARG A 89 1.58 -24.04 39.07
CA ARG A 89 0.99 -24.66 37.87
C ARG A 89 0.45 -23.64 36.86
N LEU A 90 -0.10 -22.52 37.33
CA LEU A 90 -0.47 -21.42 36.45
C LEU A 90 0.77 -20.84 35.77
N LEU A 91 1.82 -20.53 36.56
CA LEU A 91 3.08 -20.01 36.03
C LEU A 91 3.69 -20.96 34.99
N GLU A 92 3.84 -22.24 35.30
CA GLU A 92 4.33 -23.25 34.35
C GLU A 92 3.48 -23.23 33.06
N ALA A 93 2.15 -23.23 33.17
CA ALA A 93 1.26 -23.22 32.01
C ALA A 93 1.38 -21.94 31.14
N LEU A 94 1.65 -20.79 31.76
CA LEU A 94 1.90 -19.53 31.08
C LEU A 94 3.32 -19.47 30.48
N GLU A 95 4.33 -19.96 31.21
CA GLU A 95 5.72 -20.05 30.74
C GLU A 95 5.85 -20.96 29.52
N TRP A 96 5.10 -22.07 29.46
CA TRP A 96 5.03 -22.94 28.27
C TRP A 96 4.55 -22.22 27.00
N ARG A 97 3.93 -21.05 27.14
CA ARG A 97 3.41 -20.23 26.03
C ARG A 97 4.32 -19.05 25.69
N ARG A 98 5.45 -18.87 26.37
CA ARG A 98 6.42 -17.84 26.01
C ARG A 98 6.89 -18.03 24.57
N GLY A 99 7.08 -16.92 23.87
CA GLY A 99 7.42 -16.86 22.45
C GLY A 99 6.22 -17.04 21.52
N ALA A 100 5.01 -17.30 22.03
CA ALA A 100 3.83 -17.42 21.19
C ALA A 100 3.44 -16.08 20.56
N LEU A 101 3.64 -14.96 21.26
CA LEU A 101 3.44 -13.63 20.69
C LEU A 101 4.40 -13.40 19.53
N TYR A 102 5.71 -13.64 19.74
CA TYR A 102 6.70 -13.48 18.67
C TYR A 102 6.39 -14.39 17.48
N GLN A 103 6.09 -15.68 17.70
CA GLN A 103 5.76 -16.60 16.60
C GLN A 103 4.51 -16.16 15.83
N ARG A 104 3.50 -15.63 16.52
CA ARG A 104 2.28 -15.09 15.90
C ARG A 104 2.59 -13.85 15.09
N CYS A 105 3.33 -12.92 15.69
CA CYS A 105 3.78 -11.68 15.06
C CYS A 105 4.70 -11.91 13.89
N TRP A 106 5.62 -12.87 13.96
CA TRP A 106 6.56 -13.23 12.91
C TRP A 106 5.86 -13.81 11.67
N LYS A 107 4.87 -14.70 11.88
CA LYS A 107 4.03 -15.18 10.77
C LYS A 107 3.28 -14.04 10.10
N ASN A 108 2.74 -13.11 10.89
CA ASN A 108 2.08 -11.92 10.35
C ASN A 108 3.08 -10.97 9.69
N ALA A 109 4.30 -10.84 10.22
CA ALA A 109 5.38 -10.02 9.66
C ALA A 109 5.79 -10.53 8.28
N ASN A 110 5.97 -11.84 8.10
CA ASN A 110 6.27 -12.41 6.78
C ASN A 110 5.12 -12.18 5.79
N VAL A 111 3.86 -12.36 6.22
CA VAL A 111 2.69 -12.08 5.37
C VAL A 111 2.63 -10.61 4.99
N LEU A 112 2.93 -9.70 5.92
CA LEU A 112 3.00 -8.26 5.65
C LEU A 112 4.18 -7.93 4.74
N GLN A 113 5.34 -8.56 4.93
CA GLN A 113 6.50 -8.39 4.06
C GLN A 113 6.21 -8.87 2.63
N GLU A 114 5.59 -10.05 2.47
CA GLU A 114 5.14 -10.56 1.17
C GLU A 114 4.10 -9.62 0.53
N ALA A 115 3.14 -9.11 1.29
CA ALA A 115 2.16 -8.14 0.81
C ALA A 115 2.82 -6.81 0.39
N ALA A 116 3.81 -6.34 1.16
CA ALA A 116 4.58 -5.15 0.86
C ALA A 116 5.39 -5.30 -0.44
N ILE A 117 6.12 -6.41 -0.57
CA ILE A 117 6.89 -6.77 -1.77
C ILE A 117 5.95 -6.81 -2.96
N SER A 118 4.88 -7.59 -2.89
CA SER A 118 3.92 -7.74 -4.00
C SER A 118 3.31 -6.40 -4.42
N SER A 119 2.99 -5.53 -3.45
CA SER A 119 2.43 -4.19 -3.73
C SER A 119 3.45 -3.30 -4.45
N MET A 120 4.72 -3.34 -4.05
CA MET A 120 5.78 -2.55 -4.69
C MET A 120 6.18 -3.13 -6.05
N GLU A 121 6.23 -4.45 -6.22
CA GLU A 121 6.41 -5.09 -7.52
C GLU A 121 5.30 -4.71 -8.51
N TYR A 122 4.05 -4.64 -8.06
CA TYR A 122 2.94 -4.15 -8.87
C TYR A 122 3.16 -2.70 -9.31
N CYS A 123 3.60 -1.83 -8.40
CA CYS A 123 3.88 -0.43 -8.70
C CYS A 123 5.01 -0.28 -9.72
N GLU A 124 6.10 -1.05 -9.55
CA GLU A 124 7.22 -1.08 -10.49
C GLU A 124 6.80 -1.59 -11.87
N GLN A 125 6.07 -2.70 -11.93
CA GLN A 125 5.60 -3.26 -13.19
C GLN A 125 4.67 -2.29 -13.92
N THR A 126 3.72 -1.68 -13.20
CA THR A 126 2.78 -0.70 -13.76
C THR A 126 3.52 0.54 -14.28
N PHE A 127 4.53 1.03 -13.54
CA PHE A 127 5.39 2.12 -13.99
C PHE A 127 6.19 1.76 -15.24
N ASN A 128 6.76 0.56 -15.29
CA ASN A 128 7.54 0.09 -16.43
C ASN A 128 6.68 -0.06 -17.70
N ASP A 129 5.46 -0.58 -17.57
CA ASP A 129 4.50 -0.69 -18.68
C ASP A 129 4.01 0.67 -19.15
N PHE A 130 3.72 1.59 -18.22
CA PHE A 130 3.45 2.98 -18.55
C PHE A 130 4.61 3.61 -19.33
N ARG A 131 5.85 3.44 -18.87
CA ARG A 131 7.05 4.01 -19.52
C ARG A 131 7.25 3.48 -20.94
N ARG A 132 6.89 2.23 -21.23
CA ARG A 132 6.93 1.65 -22.58
C ARG A 132 5.94 2.35 -23.51
N GLY A 133 4.69 2.54 -23.06
CA GLY A 133 3.65 3.23 -23.85
C GLY A 133 3.81 4.75 -23.93
N LEU A 134 4.70 5.33 -23.13
CA LEU A 134 4.87 6.77 -23.02
C LEU A 134 5.48 7.42 -24.28
N ASN A 135 6.35 6.69 -25.01
CA ASN A 135 6.87 7.17 -26.29
C ASN A 135 5.77 7.24 -27.36
N ASP A 136 4.83 6.30 -27.36
CA ASP A 136 3.70 6.30 -28.29
C ASP A 136 2.77 7.49 -28.03
N LEU A 137 2.53 7.80 -26.75
CA LEU A 137 1.78 9.00 -26.34
C LEU A 137 2.46 10.30 -26.80
N ILE A 138 3.80 10.41 -26.72
CA ILE A 138 4.53 11.55 -27.28
C ILE A 138 4.27 11.66 -28.78
N ASN A 139 4.47 10.57 -29.51
CA ASN A 139 4.39 10.56 -30.97
C ASN A 139 2.97 10.84 -31.49
N ALA A 140 1.95 10.50 -30.70
CA ALA A 140 0.56 10.82 -30.98
C ALA A 140 0.19 12.31 -30.80
N GLY A 141 1.12 13.15 -30.31
CA GLY A 141 0.89 14.59 -30.12
C GLY A 141 0.11 14.94 -28.85
N THR A 142 0.10 14.05 -27.85
CA THR A 142 -0.53 14.27 -26.54
C THR A 142 -0.01 15.57 -25.91
N ASN A 143 -0.91 16.43 -25.44
CA ASN A 143 -0.51 17.71 -24.86
C ASN A 143 -0.03 17.55 -23.40
N LEU A 144 0.66 18.58 -22.89
CA LEU A 144 1.26 18.55 -21.54
C LEU A 144 0.22 18.38 -20.41
N SER A 145 -1.01 18.85 -20.62
CA SER A 145 -2.08 18.74 -19.62
C SER A 145 -2.58 17.30 -19.52
N GLU A 146 -2.85 16.67 -20.66
CA GLU A 146 -3.23 15.25 -20.74
C GLU A 146 -2.14 14.36 -20.13
N LEU A 147 -0.87 14.66 -20.43
CA LEU A 147 0.26 13.93 -19.86
C LEU A 147 0.27 13.98 -18.33
N ASN A 148 0.07 15.16 -17.73
CA ASN A 148 -0.03 15.30 -16.28
C ASN A 148 -1.19 14.48 -15.70
N THR A 149 -2.33 14.43 -16.40
CA THR A 149 -3.47 13.60 -15.99
C THR A 149 -3.10 12.12 -15.99
N VAL A 150 -2.38 11.63 -17.00
CA VAL A 150 -1.99 10.21 -17.05
C VAL A 150 -0.99 9.86 -15.94
N PHE A 151 -0.02 10.73 -15.64
CA PHE A 151 0.89 10.54 -14.50
C PHE A 151 0.13 10.51 -13.15
N ASN A 152 -0.81 11.43 -12.95
CA ASN A 152 -1.63 11.43 -11.74
C ASN A 152 -2.48 10.16 -11.62
N ASN A 153 -3.01 9.66 -12.75
CA ASN A 153 -3.75 8.40 -12.79
C ASN A 153 -2.85 7.21 -12.42
N LEU A 154 -1.60 7.15 -12.93
CA LEU A 154 -0.64 6.11 -12.54
C LEU A 154 -0.42 6.08 -11.03
N VAL A 155 -0.11 7.24 -10.43
CA VAL A 155 0.08 7.35 -8.98
C VAL A 155 -1.20 6.96 -8.24
N SER A 156 -2.37 7.37 -8.72
CA SER A 156 -3.64 7.02 -8.10
C SER A 156 -3.92 5.53 -8.13
N VAL A 157 -3.64 4.84 -9.24
CA VAL A 157 -3.84 3.39 -9.38
C VAL A 157 -2.92 2.62 -8.44
N CYS A 158 -1.63 2.99 -8.40
CA CYS A 158 -0.68 2.38 -7.48
C CYS A 158 -1.05 2.63 -6.00
N ASN A 159 -1.48 3.84 -5.67
CA ASN A 159 -1.94 4.17 -4.32
C ASN A 159 -3.17 3.37 -3.92
N HIS A 160 -4.14 3.26 -4.82
CA HIS A 160 -5.35 2.49 -4.56
C HIS A 160 -5.02 1.01 -4.35
N HIS A 161 -4.12 0.45 -5.18
CA HIS A 161 -3.65 -0.92 -5.00
C HIS A 161 -3.01 -1.11 -3.63
N ILE A 162 -2.06 -0.26 -3.23
CA ILE A 162 -1.40 -0.33 -1.91
C ILE A 162 -2.42 -0.23 -0.77
N ASP A 163 -3.37 0.71 -0.86
CA ASP A 163 -4.36 0.92 0.19
C ASP A 163 -5.33 -0.28 0.31
N ASP A 164 -5.54 -1.05 -0.77
CA ASP A 164 -6.37 -2.26 -0.80
C ASP A 164 -5.61 -3.53 -0.37
N THR A 165 -4.33 -3.65 -0.72
CA THR A 165 -3.52 -4.87 -0.50
C THR A 165 -2.66 -4.84 0.75
N PHE A 166 -2.30 -3.65 1.24
CA PHE A 166 -1.43 -3.50 2.40
C PHE A 166 -2.19 -2.92 3.61
N PRO A 167 -2.29 -3.66 4.73
CA PRO A 167 -2.93 -3.17 5.94
C PRO A 167 -2.29 -1.87 6.46
N GLY A 168 -3.11 -0.82 6.64
CA GLY A 168 -2.63 0.51 7.04
C GLY A 168 -2.16 1.39 5.88
N GLY A 169 -2.22 0.88 4.65
CA GLY A 169 -1.95 1.60 3.41
C GLY A 169 -0.53 2.15 3.32
N ARG A 170 -0.37 3.21 2.53
CA ARG A 170 0.95 3.75 2.17
C ARG A 170 1.83 4.16 3.35
N LYS A 171 1.25 4.75 4.39
CA LYS A 171 2.02 5.19 5.58
C LYS A 171 2.59 4.01 6.34
N ALA A 172 1.83 2.92 6.45
CA ALA A 172 2.30 1.71 7.09
C ALA A 172 3.39 1.06 6.24
N LEU A 173 3.24 1.05 4.90
CA LEU A 173 4.20 0.45 3.98
C LEU A 173 5.61 1.06 4.11
N GLU A 174 5.71 2.38 4.33
CA GLU A 174 7.00 3.05 4.53
C GLU A 174 7.76 2.56 5.77
N ASN A 175 7.05 2.14 6.82
CA ASN A 175 7.67 1.61 8.03
C ASN A 175 8.26 0.20 7.85
N TYR A 176 7.88 -0.51 6.79
CA TYR A 176 8.38 -1.87 6.49
C TYR A 176 9.53 -1.87 5.49
N TYR A 177 9.97 -0.71 5.01
CA TYR A 177 11.01 -0.65 3.98
C TYR A 177 12.34 -1.26 4.43
N GLU A 178 12.75 -1.04 5.69
CA GLU A 178 14.01 -1.60 6.20
C GLU A 178 14.01 -3.13 6.22
N ASP A 179 12.82 -3.75 6.23
CA ASP A 179 12.62 -5.19 6.19
C ASP A 179 12.41 -5.73 4.76
N MET A 180 12.35 -4.88 3.72
CA MET A 180 12.20 -5.33 2.34
C MET A 180 13.54 -5.79 1.75
N PRO A 181 13.52 -6.74 0.78
CA PRO A 181 14.69 -7.06 -0.02
C PRO A 181 15.28 -5.80 -0.69
N ASN A 182 16.61 -5.68 -0.69
CA ASN A 182 17.32 -4.49 -1.20
C ASN A 182 17.05 -4.18 -2.69
N ASP A 183 16.55 -5.16 -3.45
CA ASP A 183 16.20 -5.05 -4.86
C ASP A 183 14.78 -4.52 -5.10
N ILE A 184 13.94 -4.46 -4.07
CA ILE A 184 12.59 -3.88 -4.15
C ILE A 184 12.64 -2.39 -3.85
N MET A 185 12.04 -1.57 -4.71
CA MET A 185 11.96 -0.14 -4.48
C MET A 185 10.99 0.20 -3.32
N SER A 186 11.37 1.16 -2.49
CA SER A 186 10.45 1.82 -1.55
C SER A 186 9.35 2.60 -2.27
N TYR A 187 8.23 2.81 -1.59
CA TYR A 187 7.17 3.71 -2.07
C TYR A 187 7.69 5.14 -2.36
N ARG A 188 8.63 5.63 -1.53
CA ARG A 188 9.30 6.91 -1.77
C ARG A 188 10.11 6.91 -3.06
N GLN A 189 10.93 5.87 -3.28
CA GLN A 189 11.70 5.73 -4.53
C GLN A 189 10.79 5.62 -5.75
N PHE A 190 9.67 4.91 -5.66
CA PHE A 190 8.64 4.87 -6.71
C PHE A 190 8.13 6.28 -7.04
N PHE A 191 7.76 7.08 -6.04
CA PHE A 191 7.28 8.44 -6.26
C PHE A 191 8.35 9.35 -6.89
N GLU A 192 9.60 9.25 -6.41
CA GLU A 192 10.74 9.98 -6.98
C GLU A 192 11.02 9.57 -8.44
N LEU A 193 10.87 8.27 -8.78
CA LEU A 193 10.98 7.76 -10.15
C LEU A 193 9.89 8.32 -11.07
N VAL A 194 8.65 8.39 -10.59
CA VAL A 194 7.53 8.95 -11.35
C VAL A 194 7.75 10.43 -11.65
N GLU A 195 8.12 11.23 -10.66
CA GLU A 195 8.36 12.67 -10.84
C GLU A 195 9.59 12.93 -11.73
N LYS A 196 10.66 12.13 -11.58
CA LYS A 196 11.82 12.21 -12.48
C LYS A 196 11.41 11.92 -13.93
N CYS A 197 10.61 10.88 -14.16
CA CYS A 197 10.13 10.54 -15.49
C CYS A 197 9.27 11.67 -16.07
N LYS A 198 8.37 12.26 -15.28
CA LYS A 198 7.55 13.40 -15.69
C LYS A 198 8.37 14.61 -16.14
N GLU A 199 9.44 14.94 -15.43
CA GLU A 199 10.31 16.06 -15.81
C GLU A 199 11.14 15.76 -17.08
N GLU A 200 11.68 14.55 -17.21
CA GLU A 200 12.36 14.11 -18.45
C GLU A 200 11.45 14.25 -19.67
N TYR A 201 10.17 13.91 -19.52
CA TYR A 201 9.19 14.03 -20.59
C TYR A 201 8.79 15.48 -20.88
N ARG A 202 8.69 16.32 -19.86
CA ARG A 202 8.44 17.75 -20.03
C ARG A 202 9.54 18.42 -20.85
N GLU A 203 10.80 18.08 -20.61
CA GLU A 203 11.93 18.60 -21.39
C GLU A 203 11.93 18.09 -22.84
N LYS A 204 11.66 16.80 -23.07
CA LYS A 204 11.50 16.24 -24.43
C LYS A 204 10.38 16.94 -25.21
N TYR A 205 9.25 17.19 -24.56
CA TYR A 205 8.12 17.90 -25.19
C TYR A 205 8.50 19.34 -25.59
N LYS A 206 9.21 20.07 -24.71
CA LYS A 206 9.74 21.41 -25.04
C LYS A 206 10.71 21.37 -26.22
N GLU A 207 11.58 20.36 -26.28
CA GLU A 207 12.52 20.18 -27.39
C GLU A 207 11.80 19.89 -28.72
N ASN A 208 10.79 19.02 -28.70
CA ASN A 208 9.98 18.72 -29.89
C ASN A 208 9.23 19.96 -30.39
N LEU A 209 8.69 20.79 -29.48
CA LEU A 209 8.11 22.08 -29.84
C LEU A 209 9.12 23.04 -30.46
N ARG A 210 10.35 23.10 -29.94
CA ARG A 210 11.43 23.92 -30.52
C ARG A 210 11.78 23.46 -31.93
N LYS A 211 11.95 22.14 -32.15
CA LYS A 211 12.22 21.55 -33.47
C LYS A 211 11.08 21.81 -34.45
N ALA A 212 9.83 21.64 -34.03
CA ALA A 212 8.66 21.93 -34.86
C ALA A 212 8.59 23.40 -35.28
N ARG A 213 8.86 24.34 -34.35
CA ARG A 213 8.93 25.78 -34.65
C ARG A 213 10.09 26.14 -35.56
N PHE A 214 11.26 25.54 -35.38
CA PHE A 214 12.43 25.76 -36.21
C PHE A 214 12.20 25.27 -37.65
N ASN A 215 11.59 24.09 -37.82
CA ASN A 215 11.20 23.58 -39.13
C ASN A 215 10.12 24.43 -39.80
N GLN A 216 9.22 25.05 -39.03
CA GLN A 216 8.27 26.04 -39.56
C GLN A 216 8.98 27.31 -40.06
N MET A 217 9.96 27.84 -39.32
CA MET A 217 10.75 29.01 -39.74
C MET A 217 11.62 28.73 -40.98
N GLN A 218 12.17 27.51 -41.13
CA GLN A 218 12.96 27.17 -42.33
C GLN A 218 12.12 27.02 -43.61
N ILE A 219 10.83 26.74 -43.51
CA ILE A 219 9.92 26.73 -44.67
C ILE A 219 9.60 28.17 -45.12
N ASP A 220 9.69 29.14 -44.22
CA ASP A 220 9.39 30.56 -44.48
C ASP A 220 10.56 31.34 -45.13
N ASP A 221 11.81 30.84 -45.06
CA ASP A 221 12.99 31.56 -45.58
C ASP A 221 13.37 31.24 -47.04
N ASP A 222 12.84 30.16 -47.64
CA ASP A 222 13.16 29.75 -49.03
C ASP A 222 11.99 29.84 -50.03
N THR A 223 10.87 30.45 -49.64
CA THR A 223 9.77 30.71 -50.58
C THR A 223 9.73 32.20 -50.93
N PRO A 224 9.98 32.63 -52.19
CA PRO A 224 9.84 34.04 -52.54
C PRO A 224 8.39 34.46 -52.28
N LEU A 225 8.24 35.40 -51.34
CA LEU A 225 7.01 35.89 -50.73
C LEU A 225 6.05 36.65 -51.68
N ASN A 226 6.11 36.36 -52.99
CA ASN A 226 5.33 37.04 -54.03
C ASN A 226 4.28 36.16 -54.72
N CYS A 227 4.19 34.85 -54.43
CA CYS A 227 3.23 33.97 -55.11
C CYS A 227 1.95 33.67 -54.30
N LEU A 228 1.94 33.79 -52.96
CA LEU A 228 0.78 33.41 -52.14
C LEU A 228 -0.16 34.54 -51.76
N LYS A 229 0.29 35.81 -51.75
CA LYS A 229 -0.60 36.96 -51.50
C LYS A 229 -1.53 37.28 -52.69
N SER A 230 -1.10 36.95 -53.91
CA SER A 230 -1.88 37.13 -55.14
C SER A 230 -3.02 36.11 -55.27
N SER A 231 -2.76 34.85 -54.89
CA SER A 231 -3.73 33.76 -55.06
C SER A 231 -4.81 33.74 -53.98
N PHE A 232 -4.48 34.05 -52.73
CA PHE A 232 -5.48 34.08 -51.64
C PHE A 232 -6.43 35.28 -51.75
N ALA A 233 -5.93 36.43 -52.19
CA ALA A 233 -6.76 37.61 -52.45
C ALA A 233 -7.78 37.33 -53.57
N LYS A 234 -7.37 36.66 -54.66
CA LYS A 234 -8.27 36.27 -55.76
C LYS A 234 -9.30 35.20 -55.35
N VAL A 235 -8.96 34.30 -54.43
CA VAL A 235 -9.89 33.27 -53.92
C VAL A 235 -10.94 33.88 -52.98
N LEU A 236 -10.56 34.89 -52.18
CA LEU A 236 -11.50 35.63 -51.33
C LEU A 236 -12.42 36.55 -52.15
N ASP A 237 -11.92 37.16 -53.23
CA ASP A 237 -12.74 37.98 -54.14
C ASP A 237 -13.74 37.11 -54.93
N ALA A 238 -13.34 35.91 -55.35
CA ALA A 238 -14.23 34.93 -56.00
C ALA A 238 -15.36 34.45 -55.07
N GLN A 239 -15.15 34.40 -53.75
CA GLN A 239 -16.18 34.01 -52.79
C GLN A 239 -17.34 35.03 -52.73
N GLN A 240 -17.09 36.30 -53.08
CA GLN A 240 -18.11 37.35 -53.09
C GLN A 240 -18.86 37.47 -54.42
N HIS A 241 -18.32 36.95 -55.53
CA HIS A 241 -18.87 37.16 -56.87
C HIS A 241 -19.22 35.87 -57.64
N ASP A 242 -18.66 34.71 -57.30
CA ASP A 242 -19.03 33.43 -57.91
C ASP A 242 -18.87 32.23 -56.93
N PRO A 243 -19.93 31.89 -56.18
CA PRO A 243 -19.90 30.83 -55.16
C PRO A 243 -19.65 29.42 -55.72
N GLU A 244 -19.95 29.17 -57.00
CA GLU A 244 -19.70 27.86 -57.61
C GLU A 244 -18.23 27.61 -57.89
N LEU A 245 -17.49 28.65 -58.29
CA LEU A 245 -16.05 28.55 -58.53
C LEU A 245 -15.31 28.22 -57.22
N PHE A 246 -15.71 28.85 -56.12
CA PHE A 246 -15.16 28.58 -54.77
C PHE A 246 -15.40 27.12 -54.33
N ARG A 247 -16.58 26.55 -54.60
CA ARG A 247 -16.87 25.14 -54.31
C ARG A 247 -15.98 24.17 -55.08
N LYS A 248 -15.62 24.48 -56.33
CA LYS A 248 -14.69 23.65 -57.12
C LYS A 248 -13.27 23.65 -56.54
N TYR A 249 -12.81 24.80 -56.02
CA TYR A 249 -11.50 24.89 -55.34
C TYR A 249 -11.42 24.04 -54.07
N CYS A 250 -12.48 24.02 -53.24
CA CYS A 250 -12.47 23.30 -51.97
C CYS A 250 -12.64 21.77 -52.09
N GLN A 251 -13.05 21.25 -53.25
CA GLN A 251 -13.26 19.81 -53.44
C GLN A 251 -12.01 19.05 -53.93
N GLY A 252 -10.85 19.70 -54.02
CA GLY A 252 -9.56 19.04 -54.23
C GLY A 252 -9.41 18.30 -55.57
N LYS A 253 -10.25 18.57 -56.57
CA LYS A 253 -10.02 18.06 -57.93
C LYS A 253 -9.10 19.02 -58.68
N PRO A 254 -8.04 18.52 -59.34
CA PRO A 254 -7.14 19.37 -60.10
C PRO A 254 -7.89 20.01 -61.26
N ILE A 255 -7.91 21.34 -61.30
CA ILE A 255 -8.37 22.10 -62.46
C ILE A 255 -7.27 21.99 -63.51
N LEU A 256 -7.51 21.22 -64.57
CA LEU A 256 -6.72 21.30 -65.79
C LEU A 256 -7.08 22.63 -66.45
N LEU A 257 -6.21 23.62 -66.30
CA LEU A 257 -6.27 24.83 -67.11
C LEU A 257 -5.73 24.50 -68.50
N SER A 258 -6.63 24.34 -69.47
CA SER A 258 -6.29 24.44 -70.88
C SER A 258 -6.17 25.93 -71.23
N SER A 259 -4.91 26.34 -71.50
CA SER A 259 -4.43 27.54 -72.21
C SER A 259 -5.04 28.89 -71.82
#